data_AF-A0AAN6YN54-F1
#
_entry.id   AF-A0AAN6YN54-F1
#
_cell.length_a   1.000
_cell.length_b   1.000
_cell.length_c   1.000
_cell.angle_alpha   90.00
_cell.angle_beta   90.00
_cell.angle_gamma   90.00
#
_symmetry.space_group_name_H-M   'P 1'
#
loop_
_entity.id
_entity.type
_entity.pdbx_description
1 polymer ?
#
loop_
_entity_poly.entity_id
_entity_poly.type
_entity_poly.pdbx_seq_one_letter_code
_entity_poly.pdbx_strand_id
1 'polypeptide(L)'
;MATTILRGFKVSSASLDLFLEANGSPKTYGSAIPASCHSDDFPSKLLFKKMTDVSQDPNSKGDYISYVWTVVTFHRELDVDKALPAEIPKGFEELRQEILSFEKDVVSEEDKITDPGKIGLYLVVNDNPTYSGMYPIEEF
;
A
#
# COMPACT_ATOMS: atom_id res chain seq x y z
N MET A 1 5.08 -13.59 13.69
CA MET A 1 5.00 -12.12 13.60
C MET A 1 6.03 -11.64 12.60
N ALA A 2 5.61 -10.88 11.61
CA ALA A 2 6.49 -10.17 10.70
C ALA A 2 6.17 -8.68 10.80
N THR A 3 7.18 -7.84 10.67
CA THR A 3 6.99 -6.38 10.69
C THR A 3 7.33 -5.84 9.31
N THR A 4 6.38 -5.18 8.66
CA THR A 4 6.63 -4.48 7.41
C THR A 4 6.90 -3.01 7.72
N ILE A 5 7.99 -2.47 7.18
CA ILE A 5 8.23 -1.03 7.16
C ILE A 5 7.95 -0.57 5.74
N LEU A 6 7.05 0.40 5.57
CA LEU A 6 6.68 0.93 4.27
C LEU A 6 6.79 2.45 4.23
N ARG A 7 7.11 2.98 3.06
CA ARG A 7 7.02 4.41 2.77
C ARG A 7 5.91 4.65 1.75
N GLY A 8 5.00 5.53 2.11
CA GLY A 8 3.74 5.70 1.39
C GLY A 8 2.79 6.58 2.16
N PHE A 9 1.49 6.38 1.98
CA PHE A 9 0.45 7.04 2.76
C PHE A 9 -0.65 6.07 3.15
N LYS A 10 -1.37 6.43 4.21
CA LYS A 10 -2.57 5.72 4.65
C LYS A 10 -3.81 6.35 4.01
N VAL A 11 -4.76 5.52 3.56
CA VAL A 11 -6.08 5.92 3.07
C VAL A 11 -7.16 5.12 3.80
N SER A 12 -8.42 5.56 3.77
CA SER A 12 -9.55 4.76 4.23
C SER A 12 -9.89 3.68 3.19
N SER A 13 -10.40 2.53 3.64
CA SER A 13 -10.82 1.44 2.76
C SER A 13 -11.94 1.91 1.83
N ALA A 14 -12.84 2.74 2.35
CA ALA A 14 -13.94 3.30 1.59
C ALA A 14 -13.44 4.20 0.43
N SER A 15 -12.48 5.09 0.68
CA SER A 15 -11.90 5.91 -0.39
C SER A 15 -11.18 5.07 -1.44
N LEU A 16 -10.42 4.06 -1.00
CA LEU A 16 -9.73 3.16 -1.91
C LEU A 16 -10.73 2.37 -2.76
N ASP A 17 -11.78 1.82 -2.16
CA ASP A 17 -12.81 1.06 -2.85
C ASP A 17 -13.57 1.89 -3.89
N LEU A 18 -13.87 3.15 -3.57
CA LEU A 18 -14.49 4.08 -4.51
C LEU A 18 -13.56 4.42 -5.68
N PHE A 19 -12.27 4.63 -5.40
CA PHE A 19 -11.27 4.84 -6.43
C PHE A 19 -11.16 3.63 -7.37
N LEU A 20 -11.14 2.41 -6.80
CA LEU A 20 -11.07 1.17 -7.57
C LEU A 20 -12.32 1.00 -8.44
N GLU A 21 -13.51 1.18 -7.86
CA GLU A 21 -14.79 1.08 -8.56
C GLU A 21 -14.88 2.08 -9.72
N ALA A 22 -14.49 3.34 -9.49
CA ALA A 22 -14.49 4.39 -10.51
C ALA A 22 -13.54 4.08 -11.68
N ASN A 23 -12.50 3.28 -11.44
CA ASN A 23 -11.54 2.85 -12.46
C ASN A 23 -11.83 1.43 -13.00
N GLY A 24 -13.01 0.86 -12.71
CA GLY A 24 -13.43 -0.45 -13.23
C GLY A 24 -12.75 -1.65 -12.55
N SER A 25 -12.18 -1.44 -11.38
CA SER A 25 -11.56 -2.47 -10.54
C SER A 25 -12.53 -2.91 -9.43
N PRO A 26 -12.54 -4.20 -9.03
CA PRO A 26 -13.30 -4.65 -7.86
C PRO A 26 -12.80 -3.97 -6.59
N LYS A 27 -13.73 -3.79 -5.64
CA LYS A 27 -13.48 -3.29 -4.28
C LYS A 27 -12.65 -4.28 -3.47
N THR A 28 -11.84 -3.76 -2.57
CA THR A 28 -11.02 -4.51 -1.60
C THR A 28 -11.76 -4.81 -0.31
N TYR A 29 -12.76 -4.01 0.07
CA TYR A 29 -13.47 -4.12 1.35
C TYR A 29 -12.51 -4.15 2.55
N GLY A 30 -11.41 -3.39 2.48
CA GLY A 30 -10.36 -3.37 3.51
C GLY A 30 -9.48 -4.62 3.57
N SER A 31 -9.54 -5.48 2.55
CA SER A 31 -8.64 -6.63 2.41
C SER A 31 -7.33 -6.18 1.77
N ALA A 32 -6.21 -6.63 2.32
CA ALA A 32 -4.89 -6.36 1.77
C ALA A 32 -4.77 -6.91 0.33
N ILE A 33 -4.29 -6.07 -0.60
CA ILE A 33 -3.89 -6.51 -1.94
C ILE A 33 -2.46 -7.06 -1.86
N PRO A 34 -2.22 -8.36 -2.15
CA PRO A 34 -0.89 -8.94 -1.96
C PRO A 34 0.17 -8.44 -2.96
N ALA A 35 1.34 -8.08 -2.46
CA ALA A 35 2.50 -7.73 -3.30
C ALA A 35 2.99 -8.90 -4.18
N SER A 36 2.66 -10.15 -3.85
CA SER A 36 3.00 -11.32 -4.68
C SER A 36 2.15 -11.44 -5.96
N CYS A 37 1.27 -10.49 -6.25
CA CYS A 37 0.45 -10.52 -7.46
C CYS A 37 1.15 -9.83 -8.65
N HIS A 38 2.16 -10.50 -9.21
CA HIS A 38 2.27 -10.52 -10.68
C HIS A 38 1.10 -11.30 -11.32
N SER A 39 0.19 -11.85 -10.51
CA SER A 39 -0.98 -12.63 -10.90
C SER A 39 -2.23 -11.77 -11.03
N ASP A 40 -2.52 -11.33 -12.25
CA ASP A 40 -3.85 -11.04 -12.79
C ASP A 40 -4.90 -10.19 -12.05
N ASP A 41 -4.68 -9.72 -10.82
CA ASP A 41 -5.66 -9.00 -10.03
C ASP A 41 -5.78 -7.54 -10.49
N PHE A 42 -7.02 -7.15 -10.74
CA PHE A 42 -7.36 -5.85 -11.29
C PHE A 42 -6.88 -4.66 -10.43
N PRO A 43 -6.94 -4.70 -9.07
CA PRO A 43 -6.47 -3.60 -8.24
C PRO A 43 -4.96 -3.35 -8.33
N SER A 44 -4.12 -4.40 -8.21
CA SER A 44 -2.66 -4.26 -8.35
C SER A 44 -2.27 -3.75 -9.72
N LYS A 45 -2.88 -4.30 -10.79
CA LYS A 45 -2.65 -3.85 -12.16
C LYS A 45 -3.02 -2.39 -12.36
N LEU A 46 -4.12 -1.94 -11.76
CA LEU A 46 -4.54 -0.54 -11.87
C LEU A 46 -3.55 0.39 -11.18
N LEU A 47 -3.14 0.08 -9.95
CA LEU A 47 -2.15 0.86 -9.20
C LEU A 47 -0.79 0.87 -9.93
N PHE A 48 -0.34 -0.29 -10.42
CA PHE A 48 0.90 -0.41 -11.20
C PHE A 48 0.82 0.28 -12.57
N LYS A 49 -0.36 0.31 -13.19
CA LYS A 49 -0.59 1.03 -14.45
C LYS A 49 -0.54 2.54 -14.23
N LYS A 50 -1.04 3.02 -13.08
CA LYS A 50 -1.00 4.43 -12.70
C LYS A 50 0.41 4.87 -12.27
N MET A 51 1.21 3.93 -11.75
CA MET A 51 2.63 4.11 -11.48
C MET A 51 3.43 2.82 -11.57
N THR A 52 4.57 2.89 -12.23
CA THR A 52 5.65 1.91 -12.05
C THR A 52 6.02 1.83 -10.56
N ASP A 53 5.87 0.65 -9.95
CA ASP A 53 6.28 0.28 -8.59
C ASP A 53 5.43 0.78 -7.40
N VAL A 54 4.10 0.78 -7.52
CA VAL A 54 3.20 0.95 -6.36
C VAL A 54 2.62 -0.40 -5.92
N SER A 55 2.64 -0.66 -4.61
CA SER A 55 2.05 -1.84 -3.99
C SER A 55 1.36 -1.52 -2.65
N GLN A 56 0.31 -2.27 -2.31
CA GLN A 56 -0.20 -2.35 -0.94
C GLN A 56 0.55 -3.46 -0.19
N ASP A 57 0.75 -3.33 1.12
CA ASP A 57 1.32 -4.42 1.92
C ASP A 57 0.32 -5.59 1.97
N PRO A 58 0.69 -6.81 1.49
CA PRO A 58 -0.13 -8.04 1.53
C PRO A 58 -0.70 -8.38 2.89
N ASN A 59 -0.09 -7.90 3.96
CA ASN A 59 -0.40 -8.34 5.32
C ASN A 59 -1.04 -7.24 6.16
N SER A 60 -1.19 -6.02 5.63
CA SER A 60 -1.71 -4.90 6.40
C SER A 60 -3.24 -4.92 6.48
N LYS A 61 -3.81 -4.85 7.69
CA LYS A 61 -5.27 -4.64 7.93
C LYS A 61 -5.74 -3.21 7.65
N GLY A 62 -4.98 -2.43 6.88
CA GLY A 62 -5.30 -1.05 6.58
C GLY A 62 -4.84 -0.69 5.17
N ASP A 63 -5.46 0.32 4.59
CA ASP A 63 -5.19 0.69 3.21
C ASP A 63 -3.96 1.60 3.15
N TYR A 64 -2.79 0.97 3.16
CA TYR A 64 -1.52 1.64 2.91
C TYR A 64 -1.17 1.54 1.44
N ILE A 65 -1.02 2.67 0.78
CA ILE A 65 -0.48 2.73 -0.57
C ILE A 65 1.00 3.09 -0.45
N SER A 66 1.88 2.17 -0.83
CA SER A 66 3.33 2.32 -0.71
C SER A 66 4.02 2.26 -2.06
N TYR A 67 5.07 3.04 -2.22
CA TYR A 67 5.98 2.93 -3.36
C TYR A 67 7.27 2.20 -3.02
N VAL A 68 7.56 2.00 -1.73
CA VAL A 68 8.67 1.16 -1.28
C VAL A 68 8.35 0.57 0.08
N TRP A 69 8.72 -0.68 0.30
CA TRP A 69 8.55 -1.38 1.56
C TRP A 69 9.62 -2.44 1.76
N THR A 70 9.79 -2.87 3.01
CA THR A 70 10.67 -3.97 3.39
C THR A 70 10.07 -4.74 4.55
N VAL A 71 10.23 -6.07 4.53
CA VAL A 71 9.78 -6.93 5.63
C VAL A 71 10.95 -7.30 6.52
N VAL A 72 10.71 -7.19 7.83
CA VAL A 72 11.63 -7.52 8.91
C VAL A 72 11.04 -8.70 9.67
N THR A 73 11.58 -9.89 9.40
CA THR A 73 11.21 -11.16 10.05
C THR A 73 12.06 -11.48 11.29
N PHE A 74 13.24 -10.88 11.41
CA PHE A 74 14.20 -11.00 12.52
C PHE A 74 14.89 -9.65 12.78
N HIS A 75 15.79 -9.56 13.76
CA HIS A 75 16.59 -8.36 13.97
C HIS A 75 17.43 -8.07 12.71
N ARG A 76 17.16 -6.92 12.07
CA ARG A 76 17.84 -6.44 10.87
C ARG A 76 18.22 -4.97 11.05
N GLU A 77 19.46 -4.63 10.74
CA GLU A 77 19.87 -3.24 10.53
C GLU A 77 19.41 -2.80 9.13
N LEU A 78 18.78 -1.63 9.05
CA LEU A 78 18.27 -1.08 7.80
C LEU A 78 18.94 0.25 7.51
N ASP A 79 19.64 0.33 6.38
CA ASP A 79 20.00 1.59 5.77
C ASP A 79 18.71 2.20 5.17
N VAL A 80 18.11 3.14 5.89
CA VAL A 80 16.82 3.74 5.54
C VAL A 80 16.90 4.50 4.23
N ASP A 81 18.03 5.16 3.95
CA ASP A 81 18.18 5.97 2.73
C ASP A 81 18.25 5.09 1.49
N LYS A 82 18.89 3.93 1.60
CA LYS A 82 18.97 2.94 0.51
C LYS A 82 17.70 2.09 0.39
N ALA A 83 17.16 1.59 1.50
CA ALA A 83 16.07 0.61 1.49
C ALA A 83 14.68 1.24 1.43
N LEU A 84 14.52 2.48 1.90
CA LEU A 84 13.26 3.22 1.96
C LEU A 84 13.50 4.68 1.54
N PRO A 85 13.95 4.93 0.30
CA PRO A 85 14.33 6.25 -0.18
C PRO A 85 13.21 7.27 0.04
N ALA A 86 13.58 8.49 0.44
CA ALA A 86 12.63 9.57 0.69
C ALA A 86 12.07 10.22 -0.59
N GLU A 87 12.70 9.95 -1.74
CA GLU A 87 12.27 10.47 -3.02
C GLU A 87 10.90 9.88 -3.40
N ILE A 88 9.95 10.77 -3.65
CA ILE A 88 8.60 10.39 -4.07
C ILE A 88 8.66 10.11 -5.59
N PRO A 89 8.29 8.90 -6.04
CA PRO A 89 8.34 8.58 -7.46
C PRO A 89 7.34 9.43 -8.25
N LYS A 90 7.67 9.67 -9.51
CA LYS A 90 6.81 10.42 -10.43
C LYS A 90 5.44 9.74 -10.57
N GLY A 91 4.37 10.51 -10.45
CA GLY A 91 3.00 9.99 -10.47
C GLY A 91 2.42 9.74 -9.08
N PHE A 92 3.25 9.67 -8.03
CA PHE A 92 2.79 9.26 -6.70
C PHE A 92 1.93 10.29 -6.02
N GLU A 93 2.30 11.56 -6.17
CA GLU A 93 1.47 12.64 -5.67
C GLU A 93 0.16 12.74 -6.46
N GLU A 94 0.18 12.54 -7.78
CA GLU A 94 -1.02 12.56 -8.61
C GLU A 94 -2.00 11.43 -8.25
N LEU A 95 -1.50 10.20 -8.07
CA LEU A 95 -2.34 9.08 -7.60
C LEU A 95 -2.88 9.35 -6.19
N ARG A 96 -2.04 9.89 -5.30
CA ARG A 96 -2.46 10.25 -3.94
C ARG A 96 -3.61 11.24 -3.98
N GLN A 97 -3.50 12.32 -4.76
CA GLN A 97 -4.57 13.30 -4.90
C GLN A 97 -5.82 12.70 -5.55
N GLU A 98 -5.66 11.81 -6.54
CA GLU A 98 -6.77 11.10 -7.19
C GLU A 98 -7.54 10.27 -6.17
N ILE A 99 -6.87 9.44 -5.36
CA ILE A 99 -7.49 8.60 -4.34
C ILE A 99 -8.17 9.46 -3.25
N LEU A 100 -7.50 10.51 -2.77
CA LEU A 100 -8.05 11.40 -1.75
C LEU A 100 -9.24 12.22 -2.23
N SER A 101 -9.41 12.39 -3.55
CA SER A 101 -10.59 13.05 -4.10
C SER A 101 -11.89 12.30 -3.80
N PHE A 102 -11.83 10.98 -3.61
CA PHE A 102 -12.98 10.14 -3.25
C PHE A 102 -13.37 10.21 -1.77
N GLU A 103 -12.51 10.78 -0.92
CA GLU A 103 -12.78 10.90 0.52
C GLU A 103 -13.75 12.03 0.87
N LYS A 104 -13.69 13.14 0.12
CA LYS A 104 -14.33 14.40 0.52
C LYS A 104 -15.86 14.36 0.49
N ASP A 105 -16.44 13.52 -0.37
CA ASP A 105 -17.87 13.62 -0.69
C ASP A 105 -18.67 12.33 -0.42
N VAL A 106 -18.02 11.20 -0.11
CA VAL A 106 -18.68 9.87 -0.14
C VAL A 106 -18.41 9.03 1.12
N VAL A 107 -17.33 9.28 1.85
CA VAL A 107 -16.93 8.43 2.98
C VAL A 107 -17.65 8.86 4.27
N SER A 108 -18.29 7.89 4.92
CA SER A 108 -18.97 8.11 6.20
C SER A 108 -17.98 8.56 7.28
N GLU A 109 -18.43 9.33 8.28
CA GLU A 109 -17.56 9.75 9.39
C GLU A 109 -16.94 8.57 10.15
N GLU A 110 -17.60 7.41 10.14
CA GLU A 110 -17.15 6.18 10.80
C GLU A 110 -15.96 5.53 10.07
N ASP A 111 -15.86 5.76 8.76
CA ASP A 111 -14.82 5.21 7.89
C ASP A 111 -13.63 6.17 7.70
N LYS A 112 -13.73 7.40 8.21
CA LYS A 112 -12.66 8.38 8.12
C LYS A 112 -11.49 8.01 9.01
N ILE A 113 -10.28 8.20 8.48
CA ILE A 113 -9.03 8.02 9.22
C ILE A 113 -8.43 9.38 9.59
N THR A 114 -7.63 9.43 10.65
CA THR A 114 -6.85 10.62 10.97
C THR A 114 -5.75 10.83 9.93
N ASP A 115 -5.60 12.07 9.45
CA ASP A 115 -4.57 12.49 8.48
C ASP A 115 -4.48 11.61 7.21
N PRO A 116 -5.59 11.45 6.45
CA PRO A 116 -5.57 10.66 5.24
C PRO A 116 -4.59 11.24 4.22
N GLY A 117 -3.84 10.36 3.56
CA GLY A 117 -2.89 10.76 2.55
C GLY A 117 -1.59 11.34 3.07
N LYS A 118 -1.36 11.42 4.39
CA LYS A 118 -0.07 11.86 4.92
C LYS A 118 1.03 10.92 4.42
N ILE A 119 2.02 11.45 3.72
CA ILE A 119 3.17 10.64 3.29
C ILE A 119 4.11 10.47 4.48
N GLY A 120 4.54 9.23 4.74
CA GLY A 120 5.40 8.90 5.86
C GLY A 120 6.00 7.51 5.79
N LEU A 121 6.77 7.21 6.83
CA LEU A 121 7.22 5.85 7.15
C LEU A 121 6.22 5.24 8.12
N TYR A 122 5.74 4.04 7.78
CA TYR A 122 4.77 3.31 8.58
C TYR A 122 5.33 1.95 8.97
N LEU A 123 5.12 1.61 10.24
CA LEU A 123 5.44 0.31 10.80
C LEU A 123 4.14 -0.50 10.89
N VAL A 124 4.05 -1.59 10.15
CA VAL A 124 2.89 -2.48 10.14
C VAL A 124 3.31 -3.80 10.79
N VAL A 125 2.68 -4.13 11.93
CA VAL A 125 2.93 -5.38 12.66
C VAL A 125 1.87 -6.41 12.26
N ASN A 126 2.33 -7.53 11.72
CA ASN A 126 1.47 -8.58 11.21
C ASN A 126 1.56 -9.82 12.11
N ASP A 127 0.44 -10.19 12.73
CA ASP A 127 0.36 -11.32 13.67
C ASP A 127 0.40 -12.69 12.98
N ASN A 128 0.18 -12.76 11.66
CA ASN A 128 0.16 -14.01 10.90
C ASN A 128 1.35 -14.11 9.92
N PRO A 129 2.40 -14.90 10.22
CA PRO A 129 3.50 -15.13 9.28
C PRO A 129 3.17 -16.15 8.16
N THR A 130 1.94 -16.64 8.05
CA THR A 130 1.56 -17.67 7.09
C THR A 130 1.17 -17.10 5.72
N TYR A 131 2.13 -16.44 5.06
CA TYR A 131 2.27 -16.48 3.60
C TYR A 131 3.75 -16.75 3.28
N SER A 132 4.20 -17.93 3.72
CA SER A 132 5.45 -18.58 3.34
C SER A 132 5.35 -19.09 1.88
N GLY A 133 5.08 -18.21 0.93
CA GLY A 133 4.84 -18.60 -0.45
C GLY A 133 5.05 -17.49 -1.44
N MET A 134 6.28 -17.00 -1.60
CA MET A 134 6.94 -16.76 -2.89
C MET A 134 8.25 -15.99 -2.69
N TYR A 135 9.35 -16.71 -2.94
CA TYR A 135 10.71 -16.37 -3.36
C TYR A 135 11.50 -15.21 -2.70
N PRO A 136 12.80 -15.43 -2.40
CA PRO A 136 13.71 -14.35 -2.06
C PRO A 136 13.80 -13.39 -3.25
N ILE A 137 13.64 -12.10 -2.98
CA ILE A 137 13.94 -11.03 -3.92
C ILE A 137 15.46 -11.11 -4.13
N GLU A 138 15.90 -11.57 -5.30
CA GLU A 138 17.31 -11.50 -5.68
C GLU A 138 17.70 -10.02 -5.72
N GLU A 139 18.79 -9.71 -5.01
CA GLU A 139 19.41 -8.39 -4.98
C GLU A 139 19.88 -8.01 -6.40
N PHE A 140 19.39 -6.88 -6.92
CA PHE A 140 20.02 -6.19 -8.06
C PHE A 140 20.96 -5.09 -7.56
#